data_AF-A0A837C2A5-F1
#
_entry.id   AF-A0A837C2A5-F1
#
_cell.length_a   1.000
_cell.length_b   1.000
_cell.length_c   1.000
_cell.angle_alpha   90.00
_cell.angle_beta   90.00
_cell.angle_gamma   90.00
#
_symmetry.space_group_name_H-M   'P 1'
#
loop_
_entity.id
_entity.type
_entity.pdbx_description
1 polymer ?
#
loop_
_entity_poly.entity_id
_entity_poly.type
_entity_poly.pdbx_seq_one_letter_code
_entity_poly.pdbx_strand_id
1 'polypeptide(L)' 'MTTPITIKKHERVPDTGSYKVRFADGRPSVYFYWGDLPGRRLRPDLLTRNEAEAKAKELARIERDKLAGASA' A
#
# COMPACT_ATOMS: atom_id res chain seq x y z
N MET A 1 23.29 4.63 0.14
CA MET A 1 22.05 5.33 -0.25
C MET A 1 20.88 4.43 0.09
N THR A 2 19.99 4.82 1.00
CA THR A 2 18.84 3.98 1.40
C THR A 2 17.85 3.88 0.24
N THR A 3 17.53 2.66 -0.17
CA THR A 3 16.62 2.42 -1.28
C THR A 3 15.22 2.96 -0.96
N PRO A 4 14.66 3.89 -1.75
CA PRO A 4 13.41 4.55 -1.39
C PRO A 4 12.21 3.60 -1.49
N ILE A 5 11.38 3.60 -0.44
CA ILE A 5 10.06 2.96 -0.43
C ILE A 5 9.02 4.05 -0.57
N THR A 6 8.11 3.91 -1.53
CA THR A 6 7.09 4.93 -1.82
C THR A 6 5.70 4.34 -1.82
N ILE A 7 4.73 5.09 -1.32
CA ILE A 7 3.30 4.74 -1.37
C ILE A 7 2.65 5.63 -2.41
N LYS A 8 1.95 5.02 -3.37
CA LYS A 8 1.16 5.74 -4.39
C LYS A 8 -0.30 5.37 -4.28
N LYS A 9 -1.17 6.37 -4.16
CA LYS A 9 -2.61 6.19 -4.22
C LYS A 9 -3.06 6.09 -5.68
N HIS A 10 -3.88 5.10 -5.98
CA HIS A 10 -4.56 4.93 -7.25
C HIS A 10 -6.07 4.95 -7.02
N GLU A 11 -6.74 6.02 -7.45
CA GLU A 11 -8.20 6.16 -7.40
C GLU A 11 -8.64 6.74 -8.75
N ARG A 12 -9.26 5.91 -9.59
CA ARG A 12 -9.80 6.33 -10.89
C ARG A 12 -11.30 6.56 -10.83
N VAL A 13 -11.99 5.84 -9.94
CA VAL A 13 -13.41 5.98 -9.64
C VAL A 13 -13.50 6.38 -8.17
N PRO A 14 -14.34 7.35 -7.79
CA PRO A 14 -14.51 7.70 -6.39
C PRO A 14 -14.86 6.47 -5.54
N ASP A 15 -14.31 6.43 -4.33
CA ASP A 15 -14.64 5.44 -3.30
C ASP A 15 -14.20 4.00 -3.61
N THR A 16 -13.35 3.83 -4.62
CA THR A 16 -12.64 2.58 -4.86
C THR A 16 -11.25 2.83 -5.44
N GLY A 17 -10.28 2.05 -4.98
CA GLY A 17 -8.92 2.24 -5.43
C GLY A 17 -7.93 1.27 -4.82
N SER A 18 -6.66 1.66 -4.88
CA SER A 18 -5.59 0.92 -4.24
C SER A 18 -4.48 1.84 -3.74
N TYR A 19 -3.75 1.38 -2.72
CA TYR A 19 -2.45 1.92 -2.35
C TYR A 19 -1.36 0.97 -2.83
N LYS A 20 -0.46 1.46 -3.67
CA LYS A 20 0.71 0.75 -4.18
C LYS A 20 1.93 1.09 -3.34
N VAL A 21 2.51 0.09 -2.69
CA VAL A 21 3.83 0.19 -2.05
C VAL A 21 4.87 -0.26 -3.06
N ARG A 22 5.71 0.67 -3.52
CA ARG A 22 6.79 0.42 -4.47
C ARG A 22 8.13 0.42 -3.74
N PHE A 23 8.87 -0.66 -3.93
CA PHE A 23 10.27 -0.79 -3.53
C PHE A 23 11.17 -0.39 -4.70
N ALA A 24 12.20 0.41 -4.43
CA ALA A 24 13.15 0.83 -5.46
C ALA A 24 14.30 -0.18 -5.70
N ASP A 25 14.33 -1.29 -4.95
CA ASP A 25 15.29 -2.38 -5.07
C ASP A 25 14.90 -3.41 -6.16
N GLY A 26 13.84 -3.13 -6.92
CA GLY A 26 13.34 -4.01 -7.98
C GLY A 26 12.38 -5.10 -7.49
N ARG A 27 12.10 -5.19 -6.18
CA ARG A 27 11.08 -6.11 -5.68
C ARG A 27 9.69 -5.77 -6.23
N PRO A 28 8.82 -6.79 -6.41
CA PRO A 28 7.44 -6.56 -6.81
C PRO A 28 6.73 -5.58 -5.87
N SER A 29 5.96 -4.66 -6.45
CA SER A 29 5.13 -3.75 -5.65
C SER A 29 3.97 -4.49 -5.00
N VAL A 30 3.60 -4.09 -3.79
CA VAL A 30 2.45 -4.63 -3.07
C VAL A 30 1.27 -3.67 -3.20
N TYR A 31 0.06 -4.21 -3.38
CA TYR A 31 -1.16 -3.42 -3.54
C TYR A 31 -2.15 -3.73 -2.43
N PHE A 32 -2.73 -2.69 -1.85
CA PHE A 32 -3.83 -2.77 -0.91
C PHE A 32 -5.07 -2.16 -1.56
N TYR A 33 -6.01 -3.01 -1.97
CA TYR A 33 -7.25 -2.59 -2.62
C TYR A 33 -8.32 -2.23 -1.59
N TRP A 34 -9.11 -1.22 -1.91
CA TRP A 34 -10.19 -0.76 -1.06
C TRP A 34 -11.44 -0.38 -1.86
N GLY A 35 -12.57 -0.47 -1.19
CA GLY A 35 -13.88 -0.05 -1.68
C GLY A 35 -14.77 0.34 -0.51
N ASP A 36 -15.09 1.63 -0.39
CA ASP A 36 -15.85 2.15 0.76
C ASP A 36 -17.36 1.95 0.57
N LEU A 37 -17.82 1.70 -0.65
CA LEU A 37 -19.23 1.48 -0.99
C LEU A 37 -19.53 -0.03 -1.12
N PRO A 38 -20.18 -0.69 -0.15
CA PRO A 38 -20.42 -2.13 -0.16
C PRO A 38 -21.16 -2.60 -1.41
N GLY A 39 -22.16 -1.83 -1.87
CA GLY A 39 -22.95 -2.14 -3.08
C GLY A 39 -22.19 -1.98 -4.41
N ARG A 40 -20.97 -1.42 -4.39
CA ARG A 40 -20.09 -1.30 -5.57
C ARG A 40 -18.81 -2.11 -5.44
N ARG A 41 -18.65 -2.87 -4.36
CA ARG A 41 -17.44 -3.67 -4.15
C ARG A 41 -17.36 -4.75 -5.23
N LEU A 42 -16.27 -4.74 -5.97
CA LEU A 42 -15.94 -5.83 -6.90
C LEU A 42 -15.71 -7.15 -6.15
N ARG A 43 -15.24 -7.07 -4.89
CA ARG A 43 -15.01 -8.22 -4.03
C ARG A 43 -15.42 -7.95 -2.57
N PRO A 44 -16.02 -8.92 -1.87
CA PRO A 44 -16.50 -8.74 -0.50
C PRO A 44 -15.37 -8.52 0.52
N ASP A 45 -14.16 -9.00 0.21
CA ASP A 45 -12.94 -8.92 1.03
C ASP A 45 -12.16 -7.60 0.86
N LEU A 46 -12.68 -6.64 0.10
CA LEU A 46 -12.05 -5.33 -0.04
C LEU A 46 -12.04 -4.57 1.30
N LEU A 47 -10.88 -4.00 1.60
CA LEU A 47 -10.69 -3.13 2.76
C LEU A 47 -11.49 -1.84 2.61
N THR A 48 -11.69 -1.14 3.71
CA THR A 48 -11.96 0.30 3.66
C THR A 48 -10.70 1.06 3.22
N ARG A 49 -10.87 2.28 2.72
CA ARG A 49 -9.78 3.18 2.34
C ARG A 49 -8.80 3.38 3.49
N ASN A 50 -9.32 3.59 4.70
CA ASN A 50 -8.51 3.81 5.89
C ASN A 50 -7.69 2.58 6.27
N GLU A 51 -8.28 1.38 6.20
CA GLU A 51 -7.57 0.13 6.46
C GLU A 51 -6.49 -0.14 5.42
N ALA A 52 -6.78 0.07 4.13
CA ALA A 52 -5.80 -0.10 3.08
C ALA A 52 -4.63 0.88 3.20
N GLU A 53 -4.91 2.13 3.57
CA GLU A 53 -3.88 3.13 3.83
C GLU A 53 -3.02 2.76 5.03
N ALA A 54 -3.65 2.35 6.14
CA ALA A 54 -2.94 1.92 7.34
C ALA A 54 -2.02 0.73 7.05
N LYS A 55 -2.50 -0.29 6.34
CA LYS A 55 -1.68 -1.44 5.94
C LYS A 55 -0.54 -1.06 5.01
N ALA A 56 -0.76 -0.15 4.06
CA ALA A 56 0.29 0.34 3.18
C ALA A 56 1.39 1.09 3.94
N LYS A 57 1.01 1.95 4.89
CA LYS A 57 1.95 2.68 5.76
C LYS A 57 2.71 1.73 6.67
N GLU A 58 2.04 0.75 7.25
CA GLU A 58 2.66 -0.24 8.13
C GLU A 58 3.71 -1.05 7.39
N LEU A 59 3.39 -1.57 6.20
CA LEU A 59 4.34 -2.30 5.37
C LEU A 59 5.54 -1.42 5.02
N ALA A 60 5.30 -0.19 4.58
CA ALA A 60 6.39 0.73 4.22
C ALA A 60 7.30 1.08 5.41
N ARG A 61 6.74 1.16 6.63
CA ARG A 61 7.50 1.36 7.86
C ARG A 61 8.37 0.15 8.18
N ILE A 62 7.77 -1.04 8.26
CA ILE A 62 8.48 -2.29 8.56
C ILE A 62 9.65 -2.51 7.59
N GLU A 63 9.41 -2.31 6.30
CA GLU A 63 10.42 -2.53 5.27
C GLU A 63 11.54 -1.48 5.32
N ARG A 64 11.22 -0.23 5.67
CA ARG A 64 12.21 0.82 5.92
C ARG A 64 13.06 0.52 7.15
N ASP A 65 12.45 0.04 8.23
CA ASP A 65 13.17 -0.31 9.46
C ASP A 65 14.12 -1.49 9.23
N LYS A 66 13.70 -2.50 8.45
CA LYS A 66 14.57 -3.59 7.99
C LYS A 66 15.76 -3.08 7.19
N LEU A 67 15.56 -2.13 6.27
CA LEU A 67 16.65 -1.53 5.49
C LEU A 67 17.62 -0.73 6.37
N ALA A 68 17.10 -0.01 7.38
CA ALA A 68 17.95 0.71 8.33
C ALA A 68 18.76 -0.25 9.21
N GLY A 69 18.14 -1.31 9.73
CA GLY A 69 18.82 -2.32 10.56
C GLY A 69 19.82 -3.19 9.79
N ALA A 70 19.61 -3.43 8.49
CA ALA A 70 20.57 -4.13 7.62
C ALA A 70 21.76 -3.26 7.19
N SER A 71 21.69 -1.94 7.43
CA SER A 71 22.77 -0.98 7.12
C SER A 71 23.63 -0.58 8.33
N ALA A 72 23.33 -1.14 9.51
CA ALA A 72 24.08 -0.96 10.75
C ALA A 72 25.09 -2.10 10.93
#